data_AF-A0A081Q1F5-F1
#
_entry.id   AF-A0A081Q1F5-F1
#
_cell.length_a   1.000
_cell.length_b   1.000
_cell.length_c   1.000
_cell.angle_alpha   90.00
_cell.angle_beta   90.00
_cell.angle_gamma   90.00
#
_symmetry.space_group_name_H-M   'P 1'
#
loop_
_entity.id
_entity.type
_entity.pdbx_description
1 polymer ?
#
loop_
_entity_poly.entity_id
_entity_poly.type
_entity_poly.pdbx_seq_one_letter_code
_entity_poly.pdbx_strand_id
1 'polypeptide(L)'
;MIHESQEDDDDRTRIYHSTEMDGAIAYGKPTPLWLSSVIDKEMRYLHEIMQRAPVSEEFTKLLTDEAALKAIATANACTQSMFEDRKVKLSEIAK
;
A
#
# COMPACT_ATOMS: atom_id res chain seq x y z
N MET A 1 9.23 13.40 -5.36
CA MET A 1 9.76 12.25 -6.10
C MET A 1 9.64 11.05 -5.17
N ILE A 2 8.85 10.03 -5.54
CA ILE A 2 8.53 8.90 -4.64
C ILE A 2 9.76 7.97 -4.50
N HIS A 3 10.67 8.02 -5.46
CA HIS A 3 11.89 7.23 -5.54
C HIS A 3 13.10 8.10 -5.17
N GLU A 4 14.02 7.54 -4.37
CA GLU A 4 15.14 8.29 -3.80
C GLU A 4 16.29 8.49 -4.79
N SER A 5 16.44 7.57 -5.74
CA SER A 5 17.55 7.56 -6.70
C SER A 5 17.09 7.17 -8.10
N GLN A 6 17.81 7.64 -9.11
CA GLN A 6 17.62 7.22 -10.50
C GLN A 6 17.75 5.68 -10.64
N GLU A 7 18.59 5.06 -9.83
CA GLU A 7 18.76 3.60 -9.77
C GLU A 7 17.48 2.86 -9.36
N ASP A 8 16.66 3.42 -8.45
CA ASP A 8 15.38 2.81 -8.05
C ASP A 8 14.36 2.86 -9.20
N ASP A 9 14.36 3.95 -9.96
CA ASP A 9 13.49 4.15 -11.11
C ASP A 9 13.90 3.25 -12.29
N ASP A 10 15.21 3.06 -12.49
CA ASP A 10 15.77 2.18 -13.51
C ASP A 10 15.51 0.70 -13.16
N ASP A 11 15.67 0.32 -11.89
CA ASP A 11 15.35 -1.02 -11.39
C ASP A 11 13.86 -1.34 -11.53
N ARG A 12 12.99 -0.38 -11.19
CA ARG A 12 11.54 -0.50 -11.41
C ARG A 12 11.25 -0.72 -12.89
N THR A 13 11.77 0.14 -13.78
CA THR A 13 11.50 0.04 -15.22
C THR A 13 11.96 -1.31 -15.79
N ARG A 14 13.12 -1.80 -15.34
CA ARG A 14 13.66 -3.12 -15.71
C ARG A 14 12.78 -4.28 -15.24
N ILE A 15 12.30 -4.26 -14.01
CA ILE A 15 11.44 -5.34 -13.46
C ILE A 15 10.12 -5.40 -14.21
N TYR A 16 9.42 -4.27 -14.35
CA TYR A 16 8.12 -4.23 -15.02
C TYR A 16 8.18 -4.62 -16.51
N HIS A 17 9.26 -4.25 -17.21
CA HIS A 17 9.48 -4.67 -18.61
C HIS A 17 9.86 -6.16 -18.72
N SER A 18 10.42 -6.77 -17.68
CA SER A 18 10.80 -8.19 -17.69
C SER A 18 9.69 -9.14 -17.24
N THR A 19 8.72 -8.66 -16.45
CA THR A 19 7.61 -9.47 -15.90
C THR A 19 6.33 -9.43 -16.73
N GLU A 20 6.34 -8.83 -17.93
CA GLU A 20 5.17 -8.71 -18.82
C GLU A 20 4.48 -10.07 -19.13
N MET A 21 5.22 -11.18 -19.10
CA MET A 21 4.68 -12.52 -19.38
C MET A 21 4.28 -13.33 -18.15
N ASP A 22 4.79 -13.02 -16.96
CA ASP A 22 4.48 -13.76 -15.73
C ASP A 22 4.62 -12.87 -14.48
N GLY A 23 3.50 -12.25 -14.09
CA GLY A 23 3.43 -11.41 -12.90
C GLY A 23 3.56 -12.18 -11.58
N ALA A 24 3.52 -13.52 -11.59
CA ALA A 24 3.73 -14.32 -10.38
C ALA A 24 5.17 -14.20 -9.85
N ILE A 25 6.14 -13.90 -10.73
CA ILE A 25 7.55 -13.69 -10.39
C ILE A 25 7.75 -12.46 -9.49
N ALA A 26 6.79 -11.52 -9.48
CA ALA A 26 6.82 -10.34 -8.62
C ALA A 26 6.42 -10.63 -7.15
N TYR A 27 5.85 -11.82 -6.87
CA TYR A 27 5.43 -12.20 -5.52
C TYR A 27 6.55 -13.00 -4.82
N GLY A 28 7.37 -12.32 -4.03
CA GLY A 28 8.40 -12.97 -3.20
C GLY A 28 9.75 -12.26 -3.23
N LYS A 29 10.79 -12.96 -2.74
CA LYS A 29 12.18 -12.44 -2.68
C LYS A 29 12.93 -12.76 -3.98
N PRO A 30 13.86 -11.89 -4.42
CA PRO A 30 14.33 -10.66 -3.75
C PRO A 30 13.40 -9.46 -3.97
N THR A 31 13.20 -8.68 -2.90
CA THR A 31 12.39 -7.47 -2.90
C THR A 31 13.02 -6.40 -3.80
N PRO A 32 12.25 -5.73 -4.68
CA PRO A 32 12.77 -4.61 -5.48
C PRO A 32 13.39 -3.51 -4.60
N LEU A 33 14.36 -2.77 -5.16
CA LEU A 33 15.06 -1.71 -4.41
C LEU A 33 14.09 -0.63 -3.92
N TRP A 34 13.20 -0.15 -4.80
CA TRP A 34 12.20 0.86 -4.45
C TRP A 34 11.28 0.44 -3.30
N LEU A 35 10.92 -0.84 -3.21
CA LEU A 35 10.06 -1.36 -2.15
C LEU A 35 10.83 -1.45 -0.84
N SER A 36 12.10 -1.84 -0.89
CA SER A 36 12.98 -1.88 0.29
C SER A 36 13.17 -0.48 0.88
N SER A 37 13.43 0.54 0.05
CA SER A 37 13.58 1.93 0.49
C SER A 37 12.31 2.49 1.13
N VAL A 38 11.12 2.11 0.64
CA VAL A 38 9.84 2.50 1.25
C VAL A 38 9.62 1.81 2.60
N ILE A 39 9.94 0.51 2.71
CA ILE A 39 9.86 -0.23 3.98
C ILE A 39 10.75 0.41 5.04
N ASP A 40 11.98 0.79 4.69
CA ASP A 40 12.90 1.45 5.63
C ASP A 40 12.36 2.80 6.13
N LYS A 41 11.73 3.58 5.24
CA LYS A 41 11.05 4.84 5.62
C LYS A 41 9.87 4.61 6.55
N GLU A 42 9.04 3.61 6.25
CA GLU A 42 7.87 3.26 7.07
C GLU A 42 8.30 2.82 8.48
N MET A 43 9.31 1.95 8.58
CA MET A 43 9.82 1.47 9.87
C MET A 43 10.46 2.59 10.69
N ARG A 44 11.20 3.52 10.05
CA ARG A 44 11.72 4.70 10.73
C ARG A 44 10.60 5.60 11.25
N TYR A 45 9.57 5.84 10.44
CA TYR A 45 8.42 6.65 10.84
C TYR A 45 7.70 6.02 12.05
N LEU A 46 7.46 4.70 12.02
CA LEU A 46 6.91 3.97 13.15
C LEU A 46 7.77 4.15 14.41
N HIS A 47 9.09 4.03 14.28
CA HIS A 47 10.02 4.19 15.39
C HIS A 47 9.95 5.60 16.01
N GLU A 48 9.88 6.64 15.19
CA GLU A 48 9.72 8.04 15.64
C GLU A 48 8.41 8.24 16.41
N ILE A 49 7.30 7.70 15.92
CA ILE A 49 6.00 7.76 16.61
C ILE A 49 6.06 7.03 17.97
N MET A 50 6.72 5.87 18.04
CA MET A 50 6.92 5.15 19.31
C MET A 50 7.76 5.97 20.31
N GLN A 51 8.64 6.85 19.84
CA GLN A 51 9.40 7.79 20.66
C GLN A 51 8.62 9.06 21.05
N ARG A 52 7.32 9.15 20.73
CA ARG A 52 6.45 10.31 20.96
C ARG A 52 6.74 11.52 20.07
N ALA A 53 7.25 11.31 18.86
CA ALA A 53 7.33 12.37 17.86
C ALA A 53 5.90 12.86 17.46
N PRO A 54 5.75 14.12 17.04
CA PRO A 54 4.47 14.62 16.55
C PRO A 54 4.07 13.92 15.24
N VAL A 55 2.79 13.61 15.12
CA VAL A 55 2.21 12.99 13.92
C VAL A 55 1.96 14.05 12.85
N SER A 56 2.42 13.79 11.62
CA SER A 56 2.12 14.62 10.46
C SER A 56 0.66 14.45 10.02
N GLU A 57 0.01 15.53 9.56
CA GLU A 57 -1.39 15.48 9.08
C GLU A 57 -1.60 14.43 7.96
N GLU A 58 -0.60 14.23 7.10
CA GLU A 58 -0.62 13.25 6.01
C GLU A 58 -0.82 11.80 6.49
N PHE A 59 -0.15 11.41 7.57
CA PHE A 59 -0.17 10.04 8.09
C PHE A 59 -1.14 9.85 9.26
N THR A 60 -1.85 10.91 9.65
CA THR A 60 -2.79 10.85 10.78
C THR A 60 -3.82 9.74 10.58
N LYS A 61 -4.36 9.59 9.37
CA LYS A 61 -5.36 8.57 9.04
C LYS A 61 -4.86 7.13 9.14
N LEU A 62 -3.54 6.92 9.07
CA LEU A 62 -2.91 5.61 9.27
C LEU A 62 -2.85 5.24 10.75
N LEU A 63 -2.80 6.23 11.64
CA LEU A 63 -2.74 6.03 13.10
C LEU A 63 -4.11 6.08 13.77
N THR A 64 -5.06 6.82 13.20
CA THR A 64 -6.43 6.96 13.71
C THR A 64 -7.38 5.91 13.17
N ASP A 65 -6.88 4.76 12.69
CA ASP A 65 -7.60 3.61 12.11
C ASP A 65 -8.50 3.86 10.87
N GLU A 66 -8.81 5.12 10.56
CA GLU A 66 -9.71 5.54 9.48
C GLU A 66 -9.32 4.94 8.12
N ALA A 67 -8.03 4.94 7.77
CA ALA A 67 -7.56 4.39 6.51
C ALA A 67 -7.74 2.86 6.45
N ALA A 68 -7.47 2.16 7.55
CA ALA A 68 -7.62 0.70 7.63
C ALA A 68 -9.10 0.30 7.50
N LEU A 69 -9.98 0.97 8.25
CA LEU A 69 -11.42 0.68 8.21
C LEU A 69 -12.01 0.95 6.81
N LYS A 70 -11.66 2.07 6.18
CA LYS A 70 -12.14 2.40 4.83
C LYS A 70 -11.65 1.44 3.76
N ALA A 71 -10.38 1.02 3.84
CA ALA A 71 -9.81 0.07 2.90
C ALA A 71 -10.53 -1.28 2.96
N ILE A 72 -10.71 -1.83 4.16
CA ILE A 72 -11.40 -3.12 4.34
C ILE A 72 -12.90 -3.02 4.01
N ALA A 73 -13.57 -1.93 4.40
CA ALA A 73 -14.98 -1.73 4.06
C ALA A 73 -15.21 -1.69 2.54
N THR A 74 -14.32 -1.02 1.81
CA THR A 74 -14.39 -0.94 0.35
C THR A 74 -14.08 -2.30 -0.29
N ALA A 75 -13.05 -3.00 0.19
CA ALA A 75 -12.72 -4.34 -0.29
C ALA A 75 -13.90 -5.30 -0.11
N ASN A 76 -14.53 -5.31 1.09
CA ASN A 76 -15.70 -6.13 1.37
C ASN A 76 -16.89 -5.78 0.47
N ALA A 77 -17.15 -4.50 0.22
CA ALA A 77 -18.20 -4.07 -0.71
C ALA A 77 -17.94 -4.57 -2.14
N CYS A 78 -16.69 -4.49 -2.62
CA CYS A 78 -16.29 -5.02 -3.93
C CYS A 78 -16.43 -6.54 -4.01
N THR A 79 -15.99 -7.25 -2.98
CA THR A 79 -16.13 -8.70 -2.89
C THR A 79 -17.60 -9.12 -2.93
N GLN A 80 -18.45 -8.48 -2.13
CA GLN A 80 -19.89 -8.74 -2.14
C GLN A 80 -20.53 -8.38 -3.48
N SER A 81 -20.16 -7.25 -4.08
CA SER A 81 -20.65 -6.82 -5.39
C SER A 81 -20.33 -7.83 -6.49
N MET A 82 -19.12 -8.39 -6.46
CA MET A 82 -18.66 -9.42 -7.39
C MET A 82 -19.42 -10.74 -7.21
N PHE A 83 -19.66 -11.19 -5.97
CA PHE A 83 -20.36 -12.45 -5.71
C PHE A 83 -21.88 -12.36 -5.93
N GLU A 84 -22.48 -11.21 -5.66
CA GLU A 84 -23.94 -11.00 -5.78
C GLU A 84 -24.35 -10.37 -7.13
N ASP A 85 -23.39 -10.11 -8.03
CA ASP A 85 -23.56 -9.46 -9.35
C ASP A 85 -24.46 -8.20 -9.30
N ARG A 86 -24.31 -7.41 -8.22
CA ARG A 86 -25.07 -6.18 -7.99
C ARG A 86 -24.18 -5.09 -7.43
N LYS A 87 -24.61 -3.83 -7.58
CA LYS A 87 -23.96 -2.69 -6.92
C LYS A 87 -24.27 -2.72 -5.41
N VAL A 88 -23.22 -2.66 -4.59
CA VAL A 88 -23.31 -2.58 -3.13
C VAL A 88 -22.90 -1.17 -2.69
N LYS A 89 -23.70 -0.54 -1.84
CA LYS A 89 -23.35 0.77 -1.25
C LYS A 89 -22.44 0.55 -0.04
N LEU A 90 -21.49 1.46 0.18
CA LEU A 90 -20.60 1.41 1.36
C LEU A 90 -21.36 1.44 2.69
N SER A 91 -22.54 2.08 2.73
CA SER A 91 -23.43 2.09 3.90
C SER A 91 -23.96 0.70 4.28
N GLU A 92 -23.88 -0.29 3.39
CA GLU A 92 -24.24 -1.68 3.67
C GLU A 92 -23.12 -2.42 4.42
N ILE A 93 -21.88 -1.92 4.37
CA ILE A 93 -20.69 -2.54 4.97
C ILE A 93 -20.20 -1.79 6.20
N ALA A 94 -20.03 -0.47 6.09
CA ALA A 94 -19.62 0.41 7.18
C ALA A 94 -20.84 1.22 7.63
N LYS A 95 -21.22 1.07 8.89
CA LYS A 95 -22.24 1.90 9.56
C LYS A 95 -21.60 3.12 10.19
#